data_AF-A0A524PPV6-F1
#
_entry.id   AF-A0A524PPV6-F1
#
_cell.length_a   1.000
_cell.length_b   1.000
_cell.length_c   1.000
_cell.angle_alpha   90.00
_cell.angle_beta   90.00
_cell.angle_gamma   90.00
#
_symmetry.space_group_name_H-M   'P 1'
#
loop_
_entity.id
_entity.type
_entity.pdbx_description
1 polymer ?
#
loop_
_entity_poly.entity_id
_entity_poly.type
_entity_poly.pdbx_seq_one_letter_code
_entity_poly.pdbx_strand_id
1 'polypeptide(L)'
;GIYWAIVTITTVGYGDIAPATTLGQFIASITMLTGYAIIAVPTGIVTAEFANQQKIMSKHEISTQTCPECLAEGHNADALWCRKCGSRLN
;
A
#
# COMPACT_ATOMS: atom_id res chain seq x y z
N GLY A 1 31.75 8.55 17.83
CA GLY A 1 30.80 9.19 16.89
C GLY A 1 29.98 8.19 16.10
N ILE A 2 30.64 7.24 15.41
CA ILE A 2 29.98 6.28 14.50
C ILE A 2 28.91 5.42 15.18
N TYR A 3 29.18 4.89 16.39
CA TYR A 3 28.21 4.09 17.16
C TYR A 3 26.88 4.82 17.40
N TRP A 4 26.94 6.07 17.88
CA TRP A 4 25.74 6.90 18.08
C TRP A 4 24.98 7.15 16.78
N ALA A 5 25.69 7.40 15.68
CA ALA A 5 25.07 7.63 14.38
C ALA A 5 24.32 6.38 13.90
N ILE A 6 24.90 5.19 14.03
CA ILE A 6 24.27 3.93 13.65
C ILE A 6 22.99 3.68 14.46
N VAL A 7 23.07 3.77 15.79
CA VAL A 7 21.93 3.54 16.71
C VAL A 7 20.79 4.54 16.48
N THR A 8 21.12 5.77 16.07
CA THR A 8 20.12 6.80 15.73
C THR A 8 19.49 6.55 14.36
N ILE A 9 20.29 6.19 13.35
CA ILE A 9 19.80 5.86 11.99
C ILE A 9 18.90 4.62 12.00
N THR A 10 19.24 3.61 12.81
CA THR A 10 18.40 2.41 12.97
C THR A 10 17.20 2.64 13.89
N THR A 11 16.98 3.86 14.37
CA THR A 11 15.87 4.26 15.25
C THR A 11 15.83 3.56 16.61
N VAL A 12 16.92 2.92 17.03
CA VAL A 12 17.00 2.21 18.34
C VAL A 12 17.11 3.20 19.49
N GLY A 13 17.99 4.20 19.37
CA GLY A 13 18.04 5.36 20.28
C GLY A 13 18.24 5.04 21.76
N TYR A 14 19.29 4.31 22.14
CA TYR A 14 19.58 3.97 23.55
C TYR A 14 19.74 5.18 24.48
N GLY A 15 20.11 6.36 23.95
CA GLY A 15 20.22 7.60 24.72
C GLY A 15 21.41 7.65 25.67
N ASP A 16 22.31 6.66 25.61
CA ASP A 16 23.54 6.56 26.39
C ASP A 16 24.58 7.62 26.00
N ILE A 17 24.60 8.00 24.72
CA ILE A 17 25.47 9.03 24.16
C ILE A 17 24.59 9.99 23.36
N ALA A 18 24.74 11.30 23.58
CA ALA A 18 24.05 12.33 22.82
C ALA A 18 24.97 13.53 22.59
N PRO A 19 24.81 14.26 21.47
CA PRO A 19 25.62 15.44 21.21
C PRO A 19 25.26 16.57 22.18
N ALA A 20 26.25 17.01 22.97
CA ALA A 20 26.10 18.12 23.91
C ALA A 20 26.26 19.50 23.26
N THR A 21 26.85 19.57 22.06
CA THR A 21 27.09 20.83 21.35
C THR A 21 25.90 21.21 20.46
N THR A 22 25.66 22.51 20.29
CA THR A 22 24.59 23.04 19.41
C THR A 22 24.71 22.51 17.98
N LEU A 23 25.92 22.46 17.41
CA LEU A 23 26.17 21.88 16.09
C LEU A 23 25.84 20.38 16.05
N GLY A 24 26.21 19.63 17.10
CA GLY A 24 25.92 18.20 17.17
C GLY A 24 24.42 17.91 17.30
N GLN A 25 23.68 18.74 18.04
CA GLN A 25 22.22 18.64 18.15
C GLN A 25 21.52 18.92 16.82
N PHE A 26 22.03 19.85 16.02
CA PHE A 26 21.53 20.10 14.66
C PHE A 26 21.73 18.89 13.73
N ILE A 27 22.89 18.22 13.81
CA ILE A 27 23.15 17.00 13.03
C ILE A 27 22.25 15.85 13.52
N ALA A 28 22.00 15.77 14.83
CA ALA A 28 21.08 14.79 15.41
C ALA A 28 19.65 14.94 14.88
N SER A 29 19.12 16.16 14.82
CA SER A 29 17.77 16.39 14.32
C SER A 29 17.62 16.00 12.85
N ILE A 30 18.61 16.31 12.01
CA ILE A 30 18.63 15.87 10.60
C ILE A 30 18.65 14.34 10.50
N THR A 31 19.45 13.68 11.35
CA THR A 31 19.57 12.21 11.35
C THR A 31 18.25 11.55 11.76
N MET A 32 17.54 12.12 12.75
CA MET A 32 16.20 11.65 13.17
C MET A 32 15.16 11.79 12.05
N LEU A 33 15.14 12.93 11.34
CA LEU A 33 14.26 13.14 10.18
C LEU A 33 14.55 12.15 9.05
N THR A 34 15.84 11.86 8.82
CA THR A 34 16.27 10.88 7.82
C THR A 34 15.78 9.47 8.18
N GLY A 35 15.85 9.08 9.45
CA GLY A 35 15.32 7.79 9.92
C GLY A 35 13.82 7.64 9.64
N TYR A 36 13.03 8.69 9.86
CA TYR A 36 11.60 8.68 9.54
C TYR A 36 11.35 8.55 8.03
N ALA A 37 12.13 9.24 7.20
CA ALA A 37 12.04 9.13 5.74
C ALA A 37 12.35 7.70 5.25
N ILE A 38 13.33 7.03 5.87
CA ILE A 38 13.69 5.63 5.53
C ILE A 38 12.54 4.66 5.83
N ILE A 39 11.75 4.89 6.88
CA ILE A 39 10.58 4.04 7.20
C ILE A 39 9.40 4.41 6.31
N ALA A 40 9.17 5.69 6.04
CA ALA A 40 8.02 6.16 5.27
C ALA A 40 8.01 5.64 3.82
N VAL A 41 9.16 5.56 3.16
CA VAL A 41 9.27 5.13 1.76
C VAL A 41 8.82 3.67 1.52
N PRO A 42 9.39 2.64 2.18
CA PRO A 42 8.98 1.26 1.98
C PRO A 42 7.53 1.03 2.42
N THR A 43 7.09 1.63 3.53
CA THR A 43 5.68 1.58 3.95
C THR A 43 4.76 2.18 2.89
N GLY A 44 5.13 3.31 2.30
CA GLY A 44 4.37 3.96 1.22
C GLY A 44 4.28 3.10 -0.03
N ILE A 45 5.38 2.49 -0.47
CA ILE A 45 5.41 1.59 -1.64
C ILE A 45 4.50 0.38 -1.41
N VAL A 46 4.63 -0.30 -0.26
CA VAL A 46 3.80 -1.47 0.06
C VAL A 46 2.32 -1.06 0.15
N THR A 47 2.01 0.05 0.80
CA THR A 47 0.62 0.54 0.91
C THR A 47 0.02 0.84 -0.46
N ALA A 48 0.79 1.45 -1.37
CA ALA A 48 0.35 1.73 -2.72
C ALA A 48 0.04 0.46 -3.51
N GLU A 49 0.88 -0.57 -3.38
CA GLU A 49 0.66 -1.87 -4.02
C GLU A 49 -0.61 -2.55 -3.47
N PHE A 50 -0.78 -2.57 -2.15
CA PHE A 50 -1.99 -3.13 -1.51
C PHE A 50 -3.26 -2.38 -1.95
N ALA A 51 -3.23 -1.05 -2.02
CA ALA A 51 -4.36 -0.26 -2.50
C ALA A 51 -4.69 -0.55 -3.97
N ASN A 52 -3.66 -0.74 -4.81
CA ASN A 52 -3.84 -1.13 -6.20
C ASN A 52 -4.46 -2.54 -6.32
N GLN A 53 -3.98 -3.50 -5.52
CA GLN A 53 -4.57 -4.86 -5.48
C GLN A 53 -6.02 -4.84 -5.02
N GLN A 54 -6.36 -4.05 -3.99
CA GLN A 54 -7.75 -3.88 -3.56
C GLN A 54 -8.62 -3.32 -4.67
N LYS A 55 -8.13 -2.36 -5.45
CA LYS A 55 -8.83 -1.80 -6.61
C LYS A 55 -9.04 -2.83 -7.73
N ILE A 56 -8.07 -3.73 -7.95
CA ILE A 56 -8.21 -4.83 -8.90
C ILE A 56 -9.27 -5.83 -8.41
N MET A 57 -9.26 -6.17 -7.12
CA MET A 57 -10.24 -7.10 -6.54
C MET A 57 -11.66 -6.52 -6.49
N SER A 58 -11.81 -5.22 -6.29
CA SER A 58 -13.13 -4.56 -6.29
C SER A 58 -13.73 -4.40 -7.70
N LYS A 59 -12.95 -4.61 -8.77
CA LYS A 59 -13.42 -4.59 -10.16
C LYS A 59 -14.26 -5.82 -10.55
N HIS A 60 -14.62 -6.69 -9.61
CA HIS A 60 -15.63 -7.72 -9.85
C HIS A 60 -17.03 -7.09 -9.84
N GLU A 61 -17.28 -6.20 -10.81
CA GLU A 61 -18.58 -5.60 -11.05
C GLU A 61 -19.50 -6.72 -11.56
N ILE A 62 -20.36 -7.22 -10.68
CA ILE A 62 -21.43 -8.14 -11.06
C ILE A 62 -22.46 -7.30 -11.81
N SER A 63 -22.67 -7.59 -13.08
CA SER A 63 -23.69 -6.96 -13.90
C SER A 63 -25.08 -7.28 -13.33
N THR A 64 -25.93 -6.26 -13.23
CA THR A 64 -27.36 -6.42 -12.97
C THR A 64 -28.10 -6.97 -14.20
N GLN A 65 -27.41 -7.19 -15.34
CA GLN A 65 -28.03 -7.76 -16.53
C GLN A 65 -28.57 -9.17 -16.25
N THR A 66 -29.82 -9.37 -16.63
CA THR A 66 -30.48 -10.67 -16.60
C THR A 66 -30.42 -11.27 -18.01
N CYS A 67 -30.14 -12.58 -18.10
CA CYS A 67 -30.19 -13.28 -19.38
C CYS A 67 -31.62 -13.26 -19.96
N PRO A 68 -31.81 -12.83 -21.22
CA PRO A 68 -33.15 -12.74 -21.81
C PRO A 68 -33.80 -14.11 -22.05
N GLU A 69 -33.01 -15.18 -22.15
CA GLU A 69 -33.52 -16.52 -22.49
C GLU A 69 -33.78 -17.42 -21.28
N CYS A 70 -32.91 -17.37 -20.26
CA CYS A 70 -33.01 -18.28 -19.10
C CYS A 70 -33.17 -17.55 -17.76
N LEU A 71 -33.26 -16.22 -17.79
CA LEU A 71 -33.42 -15.36 -16.61
C LEU A 71 -32.32 -15.51 -15.55
N ALA A 72 -31.17 -16.06 -15.93
CA ALA A 72 -30.01 -16.12 -15.05
C ALA A 72 -29.51 -14.69 -14.74
N GLU A 73 -29.10 -14.50 -13.50
CA GLU A 73 -28.56 -13.26 -12.97
C GLU A 73 -27.12 -13.45 -12.45
N GLY A 74 -26.49 -12.36 -12.05
CA GLY A 74 -25.14 -12.40 -11.48
C GLY A 74 -24.06 -12.70 -12.53
N HIS A 75 -24.21 -12.15 -13.73
CA HIS A 75 -23.20 -12.20 -14.78
C HIS A 75 -22.07 -11.22 -14.47
N ASN A 76 -20.83 -11.51 -14.89
CA ASN A 76 -19.76 -10.51 -14.80
C ASN A 76 -20.09 -9.31 -15.70
N ALA A 77 -19.65 -8.10 -15.34
CA ALA A 77 -19.83 -6.88 -16.15
C ALA A 77 -19.30 -7.00 -17.58
N ASP A 78 -18.29 -7.84 -17.80
CA ASP A 78 -17.68 -8.10 -19.11
C ASP A 78 -18.23 -9.35 -19.82
N ALA A 79 -19.26 -10.00 -19.27
CA ALA A 79 -19.81 -11.22 -19.85
C ALA A 79 -20.65 -10.91 -21.11
N LEU A 80 -20.17 -11.38 -22.26
CA LEU A 80 -20.91 -11.34 -23.54
C LEU A 80 -21.92 -12.51 -23.70
N TRP A 81 -21.75 -13.57 -22.92
CA TRP A 81 -22.52 -14.82 -23.03
C TRP A 81 -22.99 -15.30 -21.66
N CYS A 82 -24.18 -15.89 -21.62
CA CYS A 82 -24.77 -16.43 -20.40
C CYS A 82 -24.02 -17.69 -19.93
N ARG A 83 -23.53 -17.69 -18.70
CA ARG A 83 -22.84 -18.84 -18.07
C ARG A 83 -23.73 -20.09 -17.86
N LYS A 84 -25.05 -19.95 -17.96
CA LYS A 84 -26.03 -21.02 -17.69
C LYS A 84 -26.58 -21.66 -18.97
N CYS A 85 -26.99 -20.84 -19.95
CA CYS A 85 -27.60 -21.34 -21.19
C CYS A 85 -26.79 -21.04 -22.46
N GLY A 86 -25.71 -20.26 -22.37
CA GLY A 86 -24.87 -19.94 -23.54
C GLY A 86 -25.47 -18.96 -24.54
N SER A 87 -26.61 -18.32 -24.24
CA SER A 87 -27.16 -17.26 -25.11
C SER A 87 -26.39 -15.94 -24.94
N ARG A 88 -26.44 -15.08 -25.95
CA ARG A 88 -25.76 -13.79 -25.93
C ARG A 88 -26.45 -12.84 -24.93
N LEU A 89 -25.65 -12.18 -24.10
CA LEU A 89 -26.11 -11.08 -23.24
C LEU A 89 -26.00 -9.79 -24.08
N ASN A 90 -27.09 -9.03 -24.17
CA ASN A 90 -27.25 -7.89 -25.09
C ASN A 90 -26.29 -6.74 -24.78
#